data_AF-B8C5B2-F1
#
_entry.id   AF-B8C5B2-F1
#
_cell.length_a   1.000
_cell.length_b   1.000
_cell.length_c   1.000
_cell.angle_alpha   90.00
_cell.angle_beta   90.00
_cell.angle_gamma   90.00
#
_symmetry.space_group_name_H-M   'P 1'
#
loop_
_entity.id
_entity.type
_entity.pdbx_description
1 polymer ?
#
loop_
_entity_poly.entity_id
_entity_poly.type
_entity_poly.pdbx_seq_one_letter_code
_entity_poly.pdbx_strand_id
1 'polypeptide(L)'
;MAISSSEAHYIIESCLANLRIDGRNHTEHRPYVITNRSSRTRSSAVLVANRPPPSLILSNGSSRIHLPGSTTDVLCSVKADLVHPSSSKPNEGVVELNVDLSLCGGSVSGFMGGGSHSSSAGKRKRLQREEESQISSLLQRLVLPHAVNYEKLVVWPGKYVWRLSIDVCVLRCDGCVLDAASMGVREALQNTMLPVVQAVMGMEGGGGNNTEVEMEAVPRTI
;
A
#
# COMPACT_ATOMS: atom_id res chain seq x y z
N MET A 1 -7.43 -23.18 -12.75
CA MET A 1 -8.32 -23.91 -13.67
C MET A 1 -8.44 -23.03 -14.90
N ALA A 2 -8.42 -23.58 -16.11
CA ALA A 2 -8.62 -22.74 -17.32
C ALA A 2 -10.12 -22.49 -17.49
N ILE A 3 -10.48 -21.28 -17.92
CA ILE A 3 -11.87 -20.90 -18.22
C ILE A 3 -12.39 -21.70 -19.42
N SER A 4 -13.59 -22.28 -19.31
CA SER A 4 -14.22 -22.99 -20.43
C SER A 4 -14.66 -21.99 -21.51
N SER A 5 -14.70 -22.41 -22.77
CA SER A 5 -15.23 -21.58 -23.87
C SER A 5 -16.70 -21.20 -23.63
N SER A 6 -17.49 -22.12 -23.07
CA SER A 6 -18.89 -21.86 -22.69
C SER A 6 -19.01 -20.84 -21.56
N GLU A 7 -18.13 -20.91 -20.57
CA GLU A 7 -18.09 -19.98 -19.43
C GLU A 7 -17.67 -18.58 -19.88
N ALA A 8 -16.64 -18.49 -20.72
CA ALA A 8 -16.21 -17.22 -21.29
C ALA A 8 -17.33 -16.56 -22.12
N HIS A 9 -18.03 -17.34 -22.95
CA HIS A 9 -19.15 -16.84 -23.75
C HIS A 9 -20.29 -16.34 -22.86
N TYR A 10 -20.65 -17.10 -21.83
CA TYR A 10 -21.68 -16.70 -20.86
C TYR A 10 -21.32 -15.39 -20.13
N ILE A 11 -20.07 -15.25 -19.68
CA ILE A 11 -19.60 -14.03 -19.00
C ILE A 11 -19.68 -12.82 -19.93
N ILE A 12 -19.28 -12.96 -21.20
CA ILE A 12 -19.33 -11.88 -22.18
C ILE A 12 -20.78 -11.47 -22.47
N GLU A 13 -21.67 -12.43 -22.81
CA GLU A 13 -23.07 -12.12 -23.11
C GLU A 13 -23.81 -11.51 -21.92
N SER A 14 -23.57 -12.02 -20.72
CA SER A 14 -24.17 -11.48 -19.49
C SER A 14 -23.70 -10.05 -19.21
N CYS A 15 -22.43 -9.73 -19.45
CA CYS A 15 -21.93 -8.36 -19.33
C CYS A 15 -22.58 -7.41 -20.36
N LEU A 16 -22.76 -7.85 -21.61
CA LEU A 16 -23.45 -7.08 -22.66
C LEU A 16 -24.94 -6.85 -22.31
N ALA A 17 -25.58 -7.83 -21.67
CA ALA A 17 -26.96 -7.70 -21.19
C ALA A 17 -27.08 -6.89 -19.88
N ASN A 18 -25.99 -6.33 -19.35
CA ASN A 18 -25.93 -5.64 -18.06
C ASN A 18 -26.37 -6.52 -16.87
N LEU A 19 -26.03 -7.81 -16.92
CA LEU A 19 -26.33 -8.79 -15.88
C LEU A 19 -25.02 -9.35 -15.32
N ARG A 20 -24.54 -8.79 -14.20
CA ARG A 20 -23.36 -9.35 -13.53
C ARG A 20 -23.73 -10.60 -12.73
N ILE A 21 -22.77 -11.49 -12.55
CA ILE A 21 -22.94 -12.76 -11.81
C ILE A 21 -23.39 -12.57 -10.35
N ASP A 22 -23.05 -11.43 -9.75
CA ASP A 22 -23.43 -11.05 -8.39
C ASP A 22 -24.66 -10.14 -8.32
N GLY A 23 -25.39 -9.98 -9.43
CA GLY A 23 -26.66 -9.23 -9.50
C GLY A 23 -26.50 -7.70 -9.57
N ARG A 24 -25.28 -7.19 -9.64
CA ARG A 24 -24.99 -5.75 -9.73
C ARG A 24 -25.08 -5.24 -11.16
N ASN A 25 -25.28 -3.93 -11.32
CA ASN A 25 -25.19 -3.26 -12.61
C ASN A 25 -23.73 -3.15 -13.09
N HIS A 26 -23.52 -2.89 -14.39
CA HIS A 26 -22.18 -2.74 -14.97
C HIS A 26 -21.39 -1.55 -14.39
N THR A 27 -22.06 -0.46 -14.00
CA THR A 27 -21.45 0.73 -13.38
C THR A 27 -21.27 0.62 -11.87
N GLU A 28 -21.83 -0.41 -11.24
CA GLU A 28 -21.84 -0.55 -9.80
C GLU A 28 -20.57 -1.26 -9.31
N HIS A 29 -19.92 -0.69 -8.30
CA HIS A 29 -18.74 -1.27 -7.64
C HIS A 29 -19.14 -2.16 -6.45
N ARG A 30 -18.27 -3.10 -6.07
CA ARG A 30 -18.52 -3.91 -4.87
C ARG A 30 -18.41 -3.00 -3.65
N PRO A 31 -19.25 -3.18 -2.62
CA PRO A 31 -19.03 -2.50 -1.36
C PRO A 31 -17.65 -2.90 -0.82
N TYR A 32 -16.96 -1.96 -0.19
CA TYR A 32 -15.65 -2.17 0.44
C TYR A 32 -15.66 -1.57 1.84
N VAL A 33 -14.80 -2.11 2.71
CA VAL A 33 -14.60 -1.66 4.07
C VAL A 33 -13.14 -1.25 4.25
N ILE A 34 -12.93 -0.02 4.73
CA ILE A 34 -11.61 0.52 5.02
C ILE A 34 -11.41 0.49 6.54
N THR A 35 -10.41 -0.26 6.97
CA THR A 35 -9.97 -0.29 8.37
C THR A 35 -8.63 0.42 8.47
N ASN A 36 -8.61 1.57 9.13
CA ASN A 36 -7.41 2.36 9.38
C ASN A 36 -7.55 3.04 10.76
N ARG A 37 -6.57 3.89 11.12
CA ARG A 37 -6.59 4.62 12.40
C ARG A 37 -7.70 5.69 12.47
N SER A 38 -7.99 6.40 11.37
CA SER A 38 -8.85 7.61 11.36
C SER A 38 -10.30 7.43 10.90
N SER A 39 -10.65 6.33 10.23
CA SER A 39 -12.00 5.99 9.70
C SER A 39 -13.06 5.93 10.81
N ARG A 40 -12.63 5.95 12.07
CA ARG A 40 -13.45 5.93 13.28
C ARG A 40 -13.86 7.31 13.80
N THR A 41 -13.50 8.43 13.16
CA THR A 41 -13.84 9.79 13.63
C THR A 41 -15.12 10.39 13.05
N ARG A 42 -15.85 9.66 12.18
CA ARG A 42 -17.15 10.13 11.64
C ARG A 42 -18.37 9.68 12.46
N SER A 43 -18.20 8.83 13.47
CA SER A 43 -19.26 8.49 14.44
C SER A 43 -18.83 8.91 15.85
N SER A 44 -19.71 9.67 16.48
CA SER A 44 -19.54 10.40 17.73
C SER A 44 -19.02 9.60 18.93
N ALA A 45 -17.95 10.11 19.54
CA ALA A 45 -17.70 10.30 20.98
C ALA A 45 -17.89 9.15 22.01
N VAL A 46 -18.17 7.91 21.64
CA VAL A 46 -18.29 6.81 22.62
C VAL A 46 -17.33 5.67 22.25
N LEU A 47 -16.58 5.18 23.24
CA LEU A 47 -15.66 4.01 23.21
C LEU A 47 -14.16 4.27 22.92
N VAL A 48 -13.52 5.06 23.78
CA VAL A 48 -12.05 5.09 23.93
C VAL A 48 -11.49 3.75 24.44
N ALA A 49 -12.31 2.90 25.08
CA ALA A 49 -11.91 1.64 25.74
C ALA A 49 -12.01 0.37 24.86
N ASN A 50 -12.82 0.36 23.80
CA ASN A 50 -12.93 -0.77 22.85
C ASN A 50 -12.31 -0.40 21.51
N ARG A 51 -11.03 0.00 21.53
CA ARG A 51 -10.27 0.26 20.31
C ARG A 51 -9.70 -1.07 19.77
N PRO A 52 -10.20 -1.64 18.65
CA PRO A 52 -9.40 -2.59 17.89
C PRO A 52 -8.07 -1.92 17.52
N PRO A 53 -6.95 -2.64 17.67
CA PRO A 53 -5.62 -2.11 17.40
C PRO A 53 -5.51 -1.63 15.94
N PRO A 54 -4.61 -0.67 15.64
CA PRO A 54 -4.28 -0.35 14.25
C PRO A 54 -3.92 -1.63 13.50
N SER A 55 -4.28 -1.71 12.21
CA SER A 55 -4.03 -2.89 11.38
C SER A 55 -2.56 -3.32 11.41
N LEU A 56 -1.65 -2.34 11.54
CA LEU A 56 -0.25 -2.56 11.89
C LEU A 56 0.17 -1.53 12.97
N ILE A 57 0.63 -2.02 14.13
CA ILE A 57 1.01 -1.18 15.28
C ILE A 57 2.38 -0.51 15.09
N LEU A 58 3.28 -1.17 14.37
CA LEU A 58 4.67 -0.74 14.23
C LEU A 58 4.92 0.22 13.06
N SER A 59 3.91 0.46 12.20
CA SER A 59 4.05 1.33 11.04
C SER A 59 3.61 2.77 11.33
N ASN A 60 4.21 3.75 10.65
CA ASN A 60 3.84 5.16 10.76
C ASN A 60 2.44 5.42 10.20
N GLY A 61 2.07 4.69 9.14
CA GLY A 61 0.74 4.66 8.55
C GLY A 61 0.34 3.22 8.20
N SER A 62 -0.95 2.90 8.31
CA SER A 62 -1.47 1.62 7.84
C SER A 62 -2.94 1.72 7.45
N SER A 63 -3.32 0.86 6.51
CA SER A 63 -4.70 0.68 6.10
C SER A 63 -4.93 -0.78 5.70
N ARG A 64 -6.17 -1.25 5.86
CA ARG A 64 -6.62 -2.53 5.33
C ARG A 64 -7.92 -2.32 4.58
N ILE A 65 -8.00 -2.87 3.39
CA ILE A 65 -9.17 -2.80 2.53
C ILE A 65 -9.69 -4.21 2.33
N HIS A 66 -10.95 -4.40 2.69
CA HIS A 66 -11.63 -5.66 2.55
C HIS A 66 -12.90 -5.46 1.72
N LEU A 67 -13.08 -6.25 0.67
CA LEU A 67 -14.30 -6.25 -0.13
C LEU A 67 -15.19 -7.40 0.37
N PRO A 68 -16.24 -7.19 1.20
CA PRO A 68 -17.03 -8.27 1.80
C PRO A 68 -17.74 -9.19 0.79
N GLY A 69 -18.08 -8.68 -0.39
CA GLY A 69 -18.65 -9.49 -1.49
C GLY A 69 -17.59 -10.20 -2.35
N SER A 70 -16.33 -10.14 -1.93
CA SER A 70 -15.17 -10.74 -2.59
C SER A 70 -14.29 -11.39 -1.52
N THR A 71 -13.34 -12.22 -1.94
CA THR A 71 -12.27 -12.60 -1.01
C THR A 71 -11.12 -11.60 -1.01
N THR A 72 -11.13 -10.57 -1.88
CA THR A 72 -10.05 -9.57 -1.98
C THR A 72 -9.81 -8.85 -0.66
N ASP A 73 -8.57 -8.91 -0.19
CA ASP A 73 -8.13 -8.34 1.08
C ASP A 73 -6.71 -7.81 0.90
N VAL A 74 -6.54 -6.51 1.08
CA VAL A 74 -5.29 -5.79 0.82
C VAL A 74 -4.88 -5.05 2.07
N LEU A 75 -3.64 -5.25 2.48
CA LEU A 75 -3.01 -4.55 3.59
C LEU A 75 -1.97 -3.59 3.03
N CYS A 76 -1.91 -2.38 3.57
CA CYS A 76 -0.90 -1.39 3.21
C CYS A 76 -0.23 -0.85 4.47
N SER A 77 1.09 -0.74 4.41
CA SER A 77 1.95 -0.22 5.47
C SER A 77 2.80 0.92 4.92
N VAL A 78 3.01 1.95 5.73
CA VAL A 78 3.96 3.03 5.44
C VAL A 78 4.96 3.09 6.58
N LYS A 79 6.22 2.92 6.25
CA LYS A 79 7.37 3.10 7.14
C LYS A 79 8.12 4.36 6.74
N ALA A 80 8.54 5.15 7.73
CA ALA A 80 9.31 6.36 7.51
C ALA A 80 10.71 6.23 8.14
N ASP A 81 11.74 6.44 7.34
CA ASP A 81 13.14 6.44 7.77
C ASP A 81 13.82 7.76 7.36
N LEU A 82 14.77 8.25 8.16
CA LEU A 82 15.58 9.43 7.80
C LEU A 82 16.82 8.99 7.02
N VAL A 83 17.01 9.55 5.83
CA VAL A 83 18.11 9.17 4.94
C VAL A 83 18.72 10.41 4.30
N HIS A 84 19.98 10.30 3.87
CA HIS A 84 20.61 11.32 3.03
C HIS A 84 19.95 11.38 1.64
N PRO A 85 19.63 12.57 1.11
CA PRO A 85 19.02 12.70 -0.20
C PRO A 85 19.99 12.29 -1.30
N SER A 86 19.44 11.95 -2.47
CA SER A 86 20.23 11.72 -3.68
C SER A 86 20.88 13.03 -4.16
N SER A 87 22.09 12.95 -4.70
CA SER A 87 22.81 14.10 -5.24
C SER A 87 22.06 14.81 -6.37
N SER A 88 21.23 14.09 -7.11
CA SER A 88 20.43 14.65 -8.20
C SER A 88 19.24 15.49 -7.72
N LYS A 89 18.70 15.20 -6.53
CA LYS A 89 17.45 15.78 -6.00
C LYS A 89 17.57 16.03 -4.49
N PRO A 90 18.35 17.05 -4.07
CA PRO A 90 18.59 17.34 -2.66
C PRO A 90 17.39 17.93 -1.91
N ASN A 91 16.38 18.43 -2.64
CA ASN A 91 15.20 19.13 -2.11
C ASN A 91 13.91 18.32 -2.24
N GLU A 92 14.01 17.00 -2.43
CA GLU A 92 12.85 16.10 -2.52
C GLU A 92 13.07 14.91 -1.59
N GLY A 93 12.01 14.48 -0.91
CA GLY A 93 11.98 13.20 -0.19
C GLY A 93 12.02 12.00 -1.13
N VAL A 94 12.30 10.84 -0.55
CA VAL A 94 12.36 9.57 -1.30
C VAL A 94 11.10 8.77 -0.99
N VAL A 95 10.44 8.24 -2.02
CA VAL A 95 9.29 7.35 -1.83
C VAL A 95 9.53 6.08 -2.62
N GLU A 96 9.43 4.95 -1.94
CA GLU A 96 9.59 3.61 -2.52
C GLU A 96 8.28 2.86 -2.33
N LEU A 97 7.72 2.31 -3.41
CA LEU A 97 6.48 1.54 -3.38
C LEU A 97 6.77 0.10 -3.82
N ASN A 98 6.40 -0.83 -2.95
CA ASN A 98 6.52 -2.25 -3.18
C ASN A 98 5.14 -2.91 -3.09
N VAL A 99 4.89 -3.86 -4.00
CA VAL A 99 3.64 -4.64 -4.05
C VAL A 99 4.01 -6.11 -3.97
N ASP A 100 3.43 -6.79 -3.01
CA ASP A 100 3.62 -8.21 -2.78
C ASP A 100 2.31 -8.97 -3.04
N LEU A 101 2.36 -9.88 -4.02
CA LEU A 101 1.30 -10.81 -4.36
C LEU A 101 1.62 -12.24 -3.90
N SER A 102 2.65 -12.45 -3.07
CA SER A 102 3.08 -13.80 -2.64
C SER A 102 2.02 -14.59 -1.87
N LEU A 103 1.17 -13.88 -1.12
CA LEU A 103 0.07 -14.45 -0.34
C LEU A 103 -1.24 -14.55 -1.13
N CYS A 104 -1.31 -13.83 -2.25
CA CYS A 104 -2.38 -13.90 -3.21
C CYS A 104 -2.25 -15.24 -3.96
N GLY A 105 -2.61 -16.33 -3.25
CA GLY A 105 -2.63 -17.69 -3.75
C GLY A 105 -3.61 -17.82 -4.89
N GLY A 106 -3.16 -17.41 -6.08
CA GLY A 106 -3.86 -17.52 -7.33
C GLY A 106 -4.24 -18.97 -7.54
N SER A 107 -5.54 -19.20 -7.51
CA SER A 107 -6.30 -20.39 -7.82
C SER A 107 -6.14 -20.85 -9.28
N VAL A 108 -4.90 -21.05 -9.72
CA VAL A 108 -4.61 -22.01 -10.80
C VAL A 108 -4.18 -23.34 -10.18
N SER A 109 -5.15 -24.07 -9.62
CA SER A 109 -5.08 -25.53 -9.45
C SER A 109 -3.74 -26.05 -8.92
N GLY A 110 -3.58 -26.04 -7.60
CA GLY A 110 -2.54 -26.79 -6.93
C GLY A 110 -3.14 -27.37 -5.67
N PHE A 111 -3.80 -28.51 -5.83
CA PHE A 111 -4.08 -29.43 -4.74
C PHE A 111 -2.92 -29.41 -3.74
N MET A 112 -3.25 -29.41 -2.45
CA MET A 112 -2.38 -29.99 -1.44
C MET A 112 -2.17 -31.45 -1.82
N GLY A 113 -1.23 -31.69 -2.72
CA GLY A 113 -0.98 -32.95 -3.39
C GLY A 113 0.47 -32.92 -3.82
N GLY A 114 1.32 -33.50 -2.99
CA GLY A 114 2.72 -33.71 -3.30
C GLY A 114 2.85 -34.43 -4.65
N GLY A 115 3.69 -33.88 -5.53
CA GLY A 115 3.96 -34.55 -6.80
C GLY A 115 4.39 -33.60 -7.91
N SER A 116 5.70 -33.41 -8.01
CA SER A 116 6.43 -33.31 -9.28
C SER A 116 6.38 -32.00 -10.11
N HIS A 117 7.57 -31.67 -10.64
CA HIS A 117 7.89 -30.73 -11.72
C HIS A 117 8.29 -29.27 -11.37
N SER A 118 9.58 -29.16 -11.00
CA SER A 118 10.43 -27.97 -10.81
C SER A 118 10.35 -26.87 -11.90
N SER A 119 9.87 -27.15 -13.12
CA SER A 119 9.81 -26.18 -14.22
C SER A 119 8.58 -25.26 -14.21
N SER A 120 7.47 -25.67 -13.58
CA SER A 120 6.22 -24.88 -13.56
C SER A 120 6.20 -23.80 -12.48
N ALA A 121 6.93 -24.00 -11.38
CA ALA A 121 7.03 -23.07 -10.27
C ALA A 121 7.79 -21.79 -10.66
N GLY A 122 8.88 -21.92 -11.43
CA GLY A 122 9.67 -20.78 -11.91
C GLY A 122 8.88 -19.86 -12.85
N LYS A 123 8.05 -20.45 -13.74
CA LYS A 123 7.19 -19.68 -14.65
C LYS A 123 6.11 -18.88 -13.89
N ARG A 124 5.47 -19.49 -12.89
CA ARG A 124 4.47 -18.79 -12.05
C ARG A 124 5.09 -17.63 -11.28
N LYS A 125 6.24 -17.84 -10.64
CA LYS A 125 6.95 -16.79 -9.90
C LYS A 125 7.38 -15.63 -10.80
N ARG A 126 7.74 -15.91 -12.06
CA ARG A 126 8.08 -14.87 -13.04
C ARG A 126 6.85 -14.04 -13.43
N LEU A 127 5.73 -14.69 -13.75
CA LEU A 127 4.48 -13.99 -14.09
C LEU A 127 4.00 -13.13 -12.92
N GLN A 128 4.04 -13.67 -11.70
CA GLN A 128 3.68 -12.93 -10.50
C GLN A 128 4.54 -11.68 -10.30
N ARG A 129 5.87 -11.79 -10.47
CA ARG A 129 6.77 -10.63 -10.37
C ARG A 129 6.48 -9.58 -11.45
N GLU A 130 6.09 -10.02 -12.64
CA GLU A 130 5.72 -9.13 -13.72
C GLU A 130 4.42 -8.38 -13.37
N GLU A 131 3.42 -9.06 -12.84
CA GLU A 131 2.18 -8.44 -12.34
C GLU A 131 2.44 -7.47 -11.18
N GLU A 132 3.25 -7.86 -10.18
CA GLU A 132 3.68 -7.00 -9.07
C GLU A 132 4.35 -5.71 -9.58
N SER A 133 5.29 -5.85 -10.53
CA SER A 133 5.99 -4.72 -11.15
C SER A 133 5.06 -3.81 -11.93
N GLN A 134 4.12 -4.38 -12.70
CA GLN A 134 3.12 -3.61 -13.44
C GLN A 134 2.21 -2.81 -12.50
N ILE A 135 1.68 -3.45 -11.44
CA ILE A 135 0.83 -2.78 -10.46
C ILE A 135 1.63 -1.69 -9.72
N SER A 136 2.85 -1.98 -9.28
CA SER A 136 3.72 -1.01 -8.63
C SER A 136 3.98 0.21 -9.53
N SER A 137 4.34 -0.02 -10.80
CA SER A 137 4.57 1.06 -11.77
C SER A 137 3.32 1.92 -12.01
N LEU A 138 2.14 1.31 -12.11
CA LEU A 138 0.87 2.02 -12.27
C LEU A 138 0.54 2.86 -11.02
N LEU A 139 0.68 2.31 -9.82
CA LEU A 139 0.43 3.04 -8.58
C LEU A 139 1.42 4.20 -8.39
N GLN A 140 2.69 3.97 -8.72
CA GLN A 140 3.73 5.00 -8.65
C GLN A 140 3.45 6.16 -9.61
N ARG A 141 2.89 5.89 -10.80
CA ARG A 141 2.56 6.92 -11.78
C ARG A 141 1.22 7.63 -11.53
N LEU A 142 0.22 6.89 -11.08
CA LEU A 142 -1.17 7.39 -11.00
C LEU A 142 -1.56 7.89 -9.61
N VAL A 143 -0.97 7.34 -8.54
CA VAL A 143 -1.39 7.65 -7.16
C VAL A 143 -0.39 8.55 -6.46
N LEU A 144 0.90 8.19 -6.46
CA LEU A 144 1.91 8.90 -5.66
C LEU A 144 2.06 10.39 -5.97
N PRO A 145 2.05 10.87 -7.23
CA PRO A 145 2.19 12.30 -7.53
C PRO A 145 1.06 13.16 -6.96
N HIS A 146 -0.10 12.56 -6.70
CA HIS A 146 -1.27 13.24 -6.14
C HIS A 146 -1.45 12.98 -4.64
N ALA A 147 -0.76 11.97 -4.09
CA ALA A 147 -0.90 11.55 -2.70
C ALA A 147 0.24 12.02 -1.79
N VAL A 148 1.42 12.34 -2.33
CA VAL A 148 2.60 12.73 -1.54
C VAL A 148 3.16 14.05 -2.04
N ASN A 149 3.43 14.97 -1.11
CA ASN A 149 4.23 16.16 -1.40
C ASN A 149 5.69 15.90 -1.02
N TYR A 150 6.55 15.74 -2.04
CA TYR A 150 7.97 15.41 -1.87
C TYR A 150 8.78 16.53 -1.20
N GLU A 151 8.38 17.79 -1.33
CA GLU A 151 9.10 18.93 -0.73
C GLU A 151 8.89 18.97 0.79
N LYS A 152 7.69 18.61 1.26
CA LYS A 152 7.38 18.53 2.70
C LYS A 152 8.13 17.42 3.44
N LEU A 153 8.68 16.46 2.70
CA LEU A 153 9.49 15.37 3.25
C LEU A 153 10.94 15.79 3.52
N VAL A 154 11.34 17.00 3.13
CA VAL A 154 12.68 17.51 3.42
C VAL A 154 12.76 18.01 4.87
N VAL A 155 13.69 17.45 5.64
CA VAL A 155 14.00 17.92 7.01
C VAL A 155 15.10 18.95 6.96
N TRP A 156 16.21 18.62 6.29
CA TRP A 156 17.34 19.49 6.04
C TRP A 156 17.77 19.39 4.58
N PRO A 157 17.61 20.46 3.77
CA PRO A 157 17.95 20.45 2.36
C PRO A 157 19.39 19.96 2.12
N GLY A 158 19.56 18.91 1.32
CA GLY A 158 20.87 18.33 0.99
C GLY A 158 21.56 17.53 2.11
N LYS A 159 21.00 17.43 3.33
CA LYS A 159 21.53 16.56 4.39
C LYS A 159 20.56 15.44 4.76
N TYR A 160 19.33 15.75 5.17
CA TYR A 160 18.39 14.74 5.67
C TYR A 160 17.02 14.93 5.05
N VAL A 161 16.47 13.86 4.50
CA VAL A 161 15.12 13.79 3.96
C VAL A 161 14.41 12.55 4.48
N TRP A 162 13.09 12.61 4.55
CA TRP A 162 12.27 11.44 4.81
C TRP A 162 12.27 10.51 3.61
N ARG A 163 12.53 9.23 3.88
CA ARG A 163 12.23 8.11 2.99
C ARG A 163 10.94 7.45 3.46
N LEU A 164 9.93 7.40 2.61
CA LEU A 164 8.71 6.64 2.84
C LEU A 164 8.79 5.32 2.06
N SER A 165 8.82 4.20 2.78
CA SER A 165 8.69 2.86 2.21
C SER A 165 7.24 2.41 2.37
N ILE A 166 6.55 2.26 1.24
CA ILE A 166 5.15 1.87 1.14
C ILE A 166 5.10 0.41 0.71
N ASP A 167 4.63 -0.46 1.59
CA ASP A 167 4.48 -1.89 1.32
C ASP A 167 2.99 -2.24 1.20
N VAL A 168 2.59 -2.70 0.03
CA VAL A 168 1.25 -3.22 -0.24
C VAL A 168 1.32 -4.74 -0.28
N CYS A 169 0.62 -5.41 0.62
CA CYS A 169 0.52 -6.86 0.67
C CYS A 169 -0.91 -7.29 0.33
N VAL A 170 -1.07 -8.03 -0.76
CA VAL A 170 -2.36 -8.58 -1.16
C VAL A 170 -2.51 -9.97 -0.54
N LEU A 171 -3.36 -10.05 0.49
CA LEU A 171 -3.59 -11.29 1.24
C LEU A 171 -4.44 -12.27 0.43
N ARG A 172 -5.42 -11.76 -0.32
CA ARG A 172 -6.31 -12.53 -1.18
C ARG A 172 -6.72 -11.66 -2.37
N CYS A 173 -6.94 -12.30 -3.51
CA CYS A 173 -7.42 -11.67 -4.73
C CYS A 173 -8.58 -12.46 -5.32
N ASP A 174 -9.67 -11.75 -5.54
CA ASP A 174 -10.85 -12.19 -6.29
C ASP A 174 -11.30 -11.02 -7.19
N GLY A 175 -10.32 -10.37 -7.83
CA GLY A 175 -10.48 -9.24 -8.73
C GLY A 175 -10.26 -7.86 -8.10
N CYS A 176 -10.20 -6.84 -8.96
CA CYS A 176 -10.05 -5.42 -8.61
C CYS A 176 -8.85 -5.09 -7.68
N VAL A 177 -7.74 -5.83 -7.81
CA VAL A 177 -6.54 -5.63 -6.96
C VAL A 177 -5.94 -4.24 -7.13
N LEU A 178 -5.86 -3.74 -8.37
CA LEU A 178 -5.29 -2.41 -8.63
C LEU A 178 -6.10 -1.31 -7.92
N ASP A 179 -7.43 -1.39 -7.99
CA ASP A 179 -8.32 -0.43 -7.34
C ASP A 179 -8.18 -0.52 -5.82
N ALA A 180 -8.25 -1.73 -5.26
CA ALA A 180 -8.08 -1.95 -3.83
C ALA A 180 -6.70 -1.50 -3.33
N ALA A 181 -5.63 -1.75 -4.09
CA ALA A 181 -4.28 -1.30 -3.76
C ALA A 181 -4.17 0.23 -3.82
N SER A 182 -4.75 0.89 -4.83
CA SER A 182 -4.73 2.35 -4.95
C SER A 182 -5.42 3.04 -3.77
N MET A 183 -6.58 2.53 -3.37
CA MET A 183 -7.30 3.00 -2.19
C MET A 183 -6.49 2.73 -0.92
N GLY A 184 -5.85 1.56 -0.83
CA GLY A 184 -5.06 1.15 0.33
C GLY A 184 -3.87 2.08 0.54
N VAL A 185 -3.12 2.36 -0.52
CA VAL A 185 -2.00 3.31 -0.52
C VAL A 185 -2.47 4.70 -0.10
N ARG A 186 -3.54 5.22 -0.73
CA ARG A 186 -4.06 6.55 -0.41
C ARG A 186 -4.46 6.66 1.06
N GLU A 187 -5.20 5.69 1.57
CA GLU A 187 -5.63 5.68 2.97
C GLU A 187 -4.46 5.49 3.94
N ALA A 188 -3.50 4.63 3.62
CA ALA A 188 -2.33 4.42 4.49
C ALA A 188 -1.51 5.72 4.59
N LEU A 189 -1.28 6.40 3.46
CA LEU A 189 -0.60 7.70 3.42
C LEU A 189 -1.33 8.79 4.20
N GLN A 190 -2.67 8.87 4.07
CA GLN A 190 -3.47 9.83 4.85
C GLN A 190 -3.43 9.59 6.36
N ASN A 191 -3.17 8.34 6.78
CA ASN A 191 -3.01 7.99 8.19
C ASN A 191 -1.54 8.02 8.66
N THR A 192 -0.59 8.33 7.78
CA THR A 192 0.82 8.37 8.13
C THR A 192 1.09 9.56 9.03
N MET A 193 1.61 9.27 10.22
CA MET A 193 2.07 10.28 11.16
C MET A 193 3.59 10.24 11.23
N LEU A 194 4.22 11.35 10.82
CA LEU A 194 5.66 11.53 10.99
C LEU A 194 5.94 12.29 12.30
N PRO A 195 7.01 11.92 13.03
CA PRO A 195 7.48 12.74 14.14
C PRO A 195 8.03 14.08 13.63
N VAL A 196 7.99 15.09 14.48
CA VAL A 196 8.62 16.38 14.20
C VAL A 196 10.12 16.26 14.48
N VAL A 197 10.90 16.51 13.46
CA VAL A 197 12.35 16.50 13.58
C VAL A 197 12.81 17.94 13.60
N GLN A 198 13.54 18.32 14.65
CA GLN A 198 14.16 19.63 14.75
C GLN A 198 15.67 19.45 14.71
N ALA A 199 16.30 19.99 13.66
CA ALA A 199 17.74 19.98 13.58
C ALA A 199 18.32 21.06 14.50
N VAL A 200 19.15 20.65 15.46
CA VAL A 200 19.86 21.55 16.36
C VAL A 200 21.32 21.62 15.90
N MET A 201 21.82 22.83 15.66
CA MET A 201 23.25 23.01 15.40
C MET A 201 23.99 22.88 16.72
N GLY A 202 24.69 21.76 16.93
CA GLY A 202 25.59 21.59 18.07
C GLY A 202 26.75 22.59 17.98
N MET A 203 26.83 23.50 18.93
CA MET A 203 27.92 24.47 19.04
C MET A 203 29.09 23.83 19.81
N GLU A 204 29.69 22.74 19.30
CA GLU A 204 30.93 22.21 19.89
C GLU A 204 32.13 23.03 19.38
N GLY A 205 32.79 23.71 20.33
CA GLY A 205 33.99 24.52 20.11
C GLY A 205 35.25 23.71 19.79
N GLY A 206 35.21 22.86 18.77
CA GLY A 206 36.37 22.06 18.37
C GLY A 206 36.16 21.25 17.09
N GLY A 207 36.33 21.88 15.93
CA GLY A 207 36.87 21.28 14.70
C GLY A 207 36.20 20.05 14.06
N GLY A 208 35.08 19.54 14.58
CA GLY A 208 34.35 18.40 14.03
C GLY A 208 32.88 18.75 13.85
N ASN A 209 32.38 18.74 12.61
CA ASN A 209 30.98 18.99 12.29
C ASN A 209 30.09 17.80 12.68
N ASN A 210 29.97 17.49 13.98
CA ASN A 210 28.98 16.55 14.48
C ASN A 210 27.68 17.31 14.76
N THR A 211 26.74 17.25 13.81
CA THR A 211 25.39 17.80 13.96
C THR A 211 24.46 16.74 14.52
N GLU A 212 23.94 16.98 15.72
CA GLU A 212 22.94 16.11 16.36
C GLU A 212 21.53 16.46 15.88
N VAL A 213 20.71 15.45 15.62
CA VAL A 213 19.31 15.62 15.19
C VAL A 213 18.44 15.17 16.35
N GLU A 214 17.79 16.11 17.02
CA GLU A 214 16.84 15.81 18.09
C GLU A 214 15.45 15.56 17.47
N MET A 215 14.79 14.48 17.91
CA MET A 215 13.50 14.06 17.37
C MET A 215 12.44 14.21 18.45
N GLU A 216 11.44 15.05 18.20
CA GLU A 216 10.26 15.15 19.04
C GLU A 216 9.07 14.51 18.32
N ALA A 217 8.46 13.49 18.91
CA ALA A 217 7.37 12.75 18.28
C ALA A 217 6.05 13.54 18.26
N VAL A 218 5.98 14.64 17.51
CA VAL A 218 4.75 15.40 17.29
C VAL A 218 4.11 14.98 15.95
N PRO A 219 2.81 14.68 15.92
CA PRO A 219 2.12 14.25 14.70
C PRO A 219 2.11 15.32 13.60
N ARG A 220 2.74 15.08 12.45
CA ARG A 220 2.53 15.85 11.21
C ARG A 220 1.88 15.00 10.12
N THR A 221 0.87 15.57 9.46
CA THR A 221 0.24 15.03 8.24
C THR A 221 1.06 15.45 7.02
N ILE A 222 1.39 14.49 6.16
CA ILE A 222 2.16 14.67 4.92
C ILE A 222 1.28 15.22 3.78
#